data_AF-A0A067P4X5-F1
#
_entry.id   AF-A0A067P4X5-F1
#
_cell.length_a   1.000
_cell.length_b   1.000
_cell.length_c   1.000
_cell.angle_alpha   90.00
_cell.angle_beta   90.00
_cell.angle_gamma   90.00
#
_symmetry.space_group_name_H-M   'P 1'
#
loop_
_entity.id
_entity.type
_entity.pdbx_description
1 polymer ?
#
loop_
_entity_poly.entity_id
_entity_poly.type
_entity_poly.pdbx_seq_one_letter_code
_entity_poly.pdbx_strand_id
1 'polypeptide(L)'
;YQDFKDKSLTSNLKTHTISCFGVASIDTMIHRNTKASQVSATNNNQGCDWQQRWKSSVSSNKEAMTAGCPNLVLPSLQTISCDIHAAFNSMLEHPGQLNCAMDMWTSPNHGTFVVWTVQLEYERSLLLFALNIVEVSEISDVKYSHLITKLNNLSSSIWVMY
;
A
#
# COMPACT_ATOMS: atom_id res chain seq x y z
N TYR A 1 6.44 22.23 0.47
CA TYR A 1 7.11 23.11 1.44
C TYR A 1 7.31 22.30 2.70
N GLN A 2 8.52 21.82 2.99
CA GLN A 2 8.78 21.05 4.21
C GLN A 2 9.05 22.03 5.35
N ASP A 3 8.23 21.96 6.39
CA ASP A 3 8.42 22.69 7.64
C ASP A 3 9.68 22.14 8.36
N PHE A 4 10.50 23.01 8.96
CA PHE A 4 11.64 22.63 9.80
C PHE A 4 11.25 21.69 10.95
N LYS A 5 9.97 21.67 11.34
CA LYS A 5 9.37 20.78 12.35
C LYS A 5 9.28 19.33 11.88
N ASP A 6 9.16 19.06 10.58
CA ASP A 6 9.11 17.68 10.04
C ASP A 6 10.49 17.00 10.02
N LYS A 7 11.59 17.77 10.04
CA LYS A 7 12.95 17.20 10.08
C LYS A 7 13.17 16.34 11.33
N SER A 8 12.59 16.70 12.48
CA SER A 8 12.75 15.89 13.70
C SER A 8 11.98 14.57 13.63
N LEU A 9 10.83 14.54 12.97
CA LEU A 9 10.00 13.34 12.78
C LEU A 9 10.65 12.30 11.86
N THR A 10 11.37 12.74 10.83
CA THR A 10 12.11 11.82 9.94
C THR A 10 13.25 11.06 10.64
N SER A 11 13.81 11.61 11.73
CA SER A 11 14.85 10.93 12.50
C SER A 11 14.32 9.71 13.24
N ASN A 12 13.07 9.76 13.71
CA ASN A 12 12.40 8.64 14.36
C ASN A 12 12.07 7.54 13.34
N LEU A 13 11.63 7.92 12.13
CA LEU A 13 11.36 6.96 11.06
C LEU A 13 12.63 6.24 10.63
N LYS A 14 13.75 6.97 10.46
CA LYS A 14 15.04 6.35 10.12
C LYS A 14 15.48 5.36 11.19
N THR A 15 15.31 5.72 12.47
CA THR A 15 15.64 4.84 13.59
C THR A 15 14.78 3.58 13.61
N HIS A 16 13.47 3.73 13.36
CA HIS A 16 12.53 2.61 13.26
C HIS A 16 12.88 1.67 12.10
N THR A 17 13.14 2.22 10.90
CA THR A 17 13.53 1.41 9.73
C THR A 17 14.86 0.70 9.98
N ILE A 18 15.84 1.34 10.63
CA ILE A 18 17.10 0.70 11.01
C ILE A 18 16.84 -0.48 11.94
N SER A 19 15.97 -0.30 12.93
CA SER A 19 15.59 -1.35 13.89
C SER A 19 14.92 -2.54 13.20
N CYS A 20 14.02 -2.29 12.26
CA CYS A 20 13.26 -3.35 11.58
C CYS A 20 14.05 -4.09 10.49
N PHE A 21 14.91 -3.39 9.73
CA PHE A 21 15.48 -3.92 8.50
C PHE A 21 17.03 -3.95 8.47
N GLY A 22 17.68 -3.40 9.50
CA GLY A 22 19.14 -3.31 9.59
C GLY A 22 19.74 -2.16 8.76
N VAL A 23 20.90 -1.68 9.19
CA VAL A 23 21.60 -0.52 8.58
C VAL A 23 22.00 -0.78 7.13
N ALA A 24 22.50 -1.99 6.82
CA ALA A 24 22.99 -2.35 5.48
C ALA A 24 21.90 -2.25 4.40
N SER A 25 20.66 -2.61 4.73
CA SER A 25 19.52 -2.54 3.82
C SER A 25 19.19 -1.09 3.42
N ILE A 26 19.34 -0.14 4.36
CA ILE A 26 19.02 1.27 4.12
C ILE A 26 20.11 1.95 3.29
N ASP A 27 21.39 1.66 3.55
CA ASP A 27 22.50 2.27 2.82
C ASP A 27 22.50 1.91 1.33
N THR A 28 22.14 0.67 0.99
CA THR A 28 22.01 0.26 -0.42
C THR A 28 20.89 1.00 -1.16
N MET A 29 19.83 1.39 -0.45
CA MET A 29 18.69 2.11 -1.01
C MET A 29 19.01 3.60 -1.24
N ILE A 30 19.69 4.23 -0.28
CA ILE A 30 20.12 5.64 -0.39
C ILE A 30 21.10 5.83 -1.56
N HIS A 31 22.05 4.90 -1.74
CA HIS A 31 23.04 4.98 -2.82
C HIS A 31 22.45 4.80 -4.23
N ARG A 32 21.24 4.21 -4.34
CA ARG A 32 20.56 4.00 -5.62
C ARG A 32 19.86 5.27 -6.12
N ASN A 33 19.42 6.13 -5.21
CA ASN A 33 18.55 7.27 -5.53
C ASN A 33 19.31 8.52 -5.99
N THR A 34 20.61 8.62 -5.70
CA THR A 34 21.45 9.78 -6.08
C THR A 34 21.74 9.87 -7.59
N LYS A 35 21.34 8.89 -8.40
CA LYS A 35 21.52 8.89 -9.87
C LYS A 35 20.28 9.28 -10.68
N ALA A 36 19.13 9.52 -10.04
CA ALA A 36 17.89 9.79 -10.74
C ALA A 36 17.21 11.07 -10.22
N SER A 37 17.63 12.24 -10.69
CA SER A 37 16.88 13.49 -10.47
C SER A 37 17.24 14.57 -11.50
N GLN A 38 16.48 14.62 -12.59
CA GLN A 38 16.17 15.86 -13.29
C GLN A 38 14.94 15.64 -14.21
N VAL A 39 13.74 15.96 -13.72
CA VAL A 39 12.59 16.27 -14.58
C VAL A 39 11.84 17.45 -13.94
N SER A 40 11.67 18.49 -14.74
CA SER A 40 11.04 19.77 -14.41
C SER A 40 9.52 19.66 -14.54
N ALA A 41 8.76 20.22 -13.60
CA ALA A 41 7.31 20.22 -13.58
C ALA A 41 6.73 21.53 -14.13
N THR A 42 5.86 21.44 -15.14
CA THR A 42 4.99 22.55 -15.56
C THR A 42 3.54 22.24 -15.18
N ASN A 43 2.92 23.18 -14.45
CA ASN A 43 1.54 23.14 -14.01
C ASN A 43 0.57 23.45 -15.15
N ASN A 44 -0.55 22.72 -15.23
CA ASN A 44 -1.81 23.23 -15.77
C ASN A 44 -3.00 22.53 -15.07
N ASN A 45 -3.90 23.36 -14.53
CA ASN A 45 -5.16 22.97 -13.89
C ASN A 45 -6.22 22.67 -14.94
N GLN A 46 -6.87 21.50 -14.88
CA GLN A 46 -8.21 21.28 -15.45
C GLN A 46 -8.90 20.09 -14.77
N GLY A 47 -10.24 20.15 -14.76
CA GLY A 47 -11.15 19.51 -13.83
C GLY A 47 -11.14 17.97 -13.77
N CYS A 48 -11.65 17.48 -12.65
CA CYS A 48 -11.61 16.10 -12.20
C CYS A 48 -12.32 15.10 -13.13
N ASP A 49 -11.52 14.28 -13.83
CA ASP A 49 -11.92 12.94 -14.28
C ASP A 49 -11.02 11.90 -13.60
N TRP A 50 -11.54 11.27 -12.54
CA TRP A 50 -10.80 10.28 -11.75
C TRP A 50 -10.36 9.08 -12.60
N GLN A 51 -11.07 8.74 -13.68
CA GLN A 51 -10.69 7.62 -14.55
C GLN A 51 -9.44 7.94 -15.38
N GLN A 52 -9.22 9.20 -15.76
CA GLN A 52 -8.03 9.61 -16.49
C GLN A 52 -6.78 9.64 -15.60
N ARG A 53 -6.87 10.16 -14.37
CA ARG A 53 -5.72 10.23 -13.45
C ARG A 53 -5.17 8.85 -13.07
N TRP A 54 -6.04 7.87 -12.83
CA TRP A 54 -5.61 6.49 -12.56
C TRP A 54 -4.97 5.84 -13.78
N LYS A 55 -5.51 6.05 -15.00
CA LYS A 55 -4.88 5.56 -16.24
C LYS A 55 -3.47 6.14 -16.45
N SER A 56 -3.26 7.42 -16.13
CA SER A 56 -1.95 8.08 -16.20
C SER A 56 -0.96 7.62 -15.12
N SER A 57 -1.42 7.25 -13.92
CA SER A 57 -0.56 6.65 -12.88
C SER A 57 -0.19 5.20 -13.17
N VAL A 58 -1.10 4.43 -13.81
CA VAL A 58 -0.83 3.04 -14.19
C VAL A 58 0.22 2.95 -15.31
N SER A 59 0.27 3.90 -16.25
CA SER A 59 1.35 3.96 -17.24
C SER A 59 2.73 4.22 -16.60
N SER A 60 2.79 5.10 -15.61
CA SER A 60 4.01 5.37 -14.81
C SER A 60 4.45 4.15 -13.99
N ASN A 61 3.51 3.44 -13.37
CA ASN A 61 3.83 2.28 -12.53
C ASN A 61 4.19 1.04 -13.34
N LYS A 62 3.67 0.90 -14.57
CA LYS A 62 4.05 -0.21 -15.46
C LYS A 62 5.55 -0.16 -15.77
N GLU A 63 6.11 1.00 -16.06
CA GLU A 63 7.55 1.16 -16.31
C GLU A 63 8.38 0.78 -15.07
N ALA A 64 7.94 1.19 -13.87
CA ALA A 64 8.61 0.83 -12.62
C ALA A 64 8.52 -0.68 -12.31
N MET A 65 7.35 -1.29 -12.48
CA MET A 65 7.14 -2.73 -12.23
C MET A 65 7.81 -3.63 -13.27
N THR A 66 8.03 -3.12 -14.48
CA THR A 66 8.70 -3.84 -15.57
C THR A 66 10.18 -3.45 -15.74
N ALA A 67 10.69 -2.55 -14.89
CA ALA A 67 12.10 -2.16 -14.86
C ALA A 67 12.97 -3.39 -14.54
N GLY A 68 13.55 -4.00 -15.58
CA GLY A 68 14.33 -5.24 -15.51
C GLY A 68 13.73 -6.43 -16.26
N CYS A 69 12.46 -6.36 -16.66
CA CYS A 69 11.80 -7.35 -17.52
C CYS A 69 10.80 -6.67 -18.48
N PRO A 70 11.28 -6.10 -19.60
CA PRO A 70 10.44 -5.30 -20.51
C PRO A 70 9.35 -6.12 -21.22
N ASN A 71 9.51 -7.44 -21.29
CA ASN A 71 8.53 -8.36 -21.88
C ASN A 71 7.56 -8.96 -20.84
N LEU A 72 7.60 -8.49 -19.58
CA LEU A 72 6.68 -8.96 -18.55
C LEU A 72 5.25 -8.51 -18.88
N VAL A 73 4.41 -9.49 -19.20
CA VAL A 73 2.97 -9.27 -19.34
C VAL A 73 2.40 -9.18 -17.93
N LEU A 74 2.06 -7.96 -17.50
CA LEU A 74 1.37 -7.76 -16.23
C LEU A 74 -0.02 -8.41 -16.31
N PRO A 75 -0.43 -9.20 -15.31
CA PRO A 75 -1.78 -9.74 -15.25
C PRO A 75 -2.80 -8.61 -15.22
N SER A 76 -4.00 -8.88 -15.75
CA SER A 76 -5.09 -7.93 -15.66
C SER A 76 -5.46 -7.68 -14.19
N LEU A 77 -6.03 -6.52 -13.87
CA LEU A 77 -6.53 -6.25 -12.51
C LEU A 77 -7.54 -7.30 -12.04
N GLN A 78 -8.35 -7.83 -12.96
CA GLN A 78 -9.29 -8.91 -12.68
C GLN A 78 -8.54 -10.19 -12.30
N THR A 79 -7.47 -10.53 -13.01
CA THR A 79 -6.60 -11.68 -12.70
C THR A 79 -5.99 -11.52 -11.31
N ILE A 80 -5.38 -10.36 -11.00
CA ILE A 80 -4.83 -10.07 -9.67
C ILE A 80 -5.90 -10.21 -8.59
N SER A 81 -7.10 -9.68 -8.82
CA SER A 81 -8.21 -9.79 -7.87
C SER A 81 -8.65 -11.25 -7.67
N CYS A 82 -8.74 -12.04 -8.73
CA CYS A 82 -9.05 -13.47 -8.64
C CYS A 82 -7.97 -14.23 -7.86
N ASP A 83 -6.69 -13.94 -8.12
CA ASP A 83 -5.57 -14.59 -7.44
C ASP A 83 -5.53 -14.23 -5.95
N ILE A 84 -5.75 -12.96 -5.59
CA ILE A 84 -5.87 -12.53 -4.19
C ILE A 84 -7.04 -13.24 -3.51
N HIS A 85 -8.20 -13.32 -4.17
CA HIS A 85 -9.36 -14.03 -3.63
C HIS A 85 -9.09 -15.54 -3.45
N ALA A 86 -8.46 -16.18 -4.44
CA ALA A 86 -8.12 -17.59 -4.37
C ALA A 86 -7.12 -17.87 -3.25
N ALA A 87 -6.06 -17.05 -3.14
CA ALA A 87 -5.09 -17.14 -2.06
C ALA A 87 -5.76 -16.94 -0.69
N PHE A 88 -6.63 -15.93 -0.57
CA PHE A 88 -7.37 -15.68 0.67
C PHE A 88 -8.27 -16.85 1.05
N ASN A 89 -9.01 -17.42 0.10
CA ASN A 89 -9.85 -18.60 0.36
C ASN A 89 -9.02 -19.81 0.79
N SER A 90 -7.88 -20.06 0.14
CA SER A 90 -6.97 -21.15 0.57
C SER A 90 -6.39 -20.93 1.96
N MET A 91 -6.23 -19.67 2.36
CA MET A 91 -5.75 -19.31 3.69
C MET A 91 -6.82 -19.53 4.76
N LEU A 92 -8.10 -19.27 4.46
CA LEU A 92 -9.23 -19.56 5.36
C LEU A 92 -9.41 -21.06 5.64
N GLU A 93 -9.02 -21.92 4.70
CA GLU A 93 -9.05 -23.39 4.88
C GLU A 93 -7.90 -23.90 5.77
N HIS A 94 -6.91 -23.06 6.05
CA HIS A 94 -5.76 -23.44 6.84
C HIS A 94 -6.16 -23.63 8.33
N PRO A 95 -5.74 -24.71 9.02
CA PRO A 95 -6.08 -24.96 10.44
C PRO A 95 -5.43 -23.98 11.44
N GLY A 96 -4.85 -22.89 10.95
CA GLY A 96 -4.13 -21.90 11.76
C GLY A 96 -5.05 -20.79 12.22
N GLN A 97 -4.63 -20.05 13.24
CA GLN A 97 -5.36 -18.86 13.67
C GLN A 97 -5.04 -17.70 12.72
N LEU A 98 -6.09 -17.11 12.16
CA LEU A 98 -6.01 -15.91 11.35
C LEU A 98 -6.44 -14.70 12.16
N ASN A 99 -5.57 -13.69 12.22
CA ASN A 99 -5.88 -12.40 12.80
C ASN A 99 -5.73 -11.31 11.74
N CYS A 100 -6.76 -10.49 11.55
CA CYS A 100 -6.73 -9.38 10.62
C CYS A 100 -6.49 -8.08 11.39
N ALA A 101 -5.52 -7.28 10.96
CA ALA A 101 -5.28 -5.95 11.51
C ALA A 101 -5.40 -4.88 10.42
N MET A 102 -5.88 -3.71 10.82
CA MET A 102 -5.92 -2.52 9.97
C MET A 102 -5.04 -1.47 10.64
N ASP A 103 -4.01 -1.02 9.93
CA ASP A 103 -3.18 0.09 10.38
C ASP A 103 -3.41 1.31 9.49
N MET A 104 -3.46 2.49 10.09
CA MET A 104 -3.64 3.74 9.37
C MET A 104 -2.51 4.71 9.74
N TRP A 105 -1.93 5.36 8.74
CA TRP A 105 -0.94 6.40 8.95
C TRP A 105 -1.12 7.55 7.98
N THR A 106 -0.68 8.74 8.38
CA THR A 106 -0.59 9.90 7.50
C THR A 106 0.85 10.01 7.00
N SER A 107 1.04 10.01 5.68
CA SER A 107 2.35 10.26 5.09
C SER A 107 2.77 11.72 5.26
N PRO A 108 4.08 12.04 5.21
CA PRO A 108 4.55 13.43 5.21
C PRO A 108 3.98 14.29 4.08
N ASN A 109 3.46 13.68 3.02
CA ASN A 109 2.81 14.37 1.90
C ASN A 109 1.30 14.59 2.14
N HIS A 110 0.83 14.57 3.39
CA HIS A 110 -0.56 14.75 3.82
C HIS A 110 -1.57 13.70 3.32
N GLY A 111 -1.16 12.70 2.54
CA GLY A 111 -2.02 11.57 2.20
C GLY A 111 -2.23 10.66 3.43
N THR A 112 -3.48 10.32 3.74
CA THR A 112 -3.79 9.27 4.72
C THR A 112 -3.80 7.93 4.01
N PHE A 113 -3.16 6.92 4.59
CA PHE A 113 -3.08 5.57 4.05
C PHE A 113 -3.65 4.58 5.06
N VAL A 114 -4.36 3.58 4.54
CA VAL A 114 -4.86 2.45 5.32
C VAL A 114 -4.26 1.18 4.73
N VAL A 115 -3.59 0.38 5.55
CA VAL A 115 -3.16 -0.98 5.19
C VAL A 115 -4.07 -2.00 5.86
N TRP A 116 -4.37 -3.06 5.12
CA TRP A 116 -4.91 -4.28 5.70
C TRP A 116 -3.81 -5.33 5.78
N THR A 117 -3.60 -5.86 6.97
CA THR A 117 -2.68 -6.96 7.20
C THR A 117 -3.42 -8.19 7.71
N VAL A 118 -2.95 -9.37 7.30
CA VAL A 118 -3.39 -10.64 7.85
C VAL A 118 -2.19 -11.32 8.48
N GLN A 119 -2.36 -11.70 9.73
CA GLN A 119 -1.44 -12.49 10.53
C GLN A 119 -1.95 -13.92 10.54
N LEU A 120 -1.15 -14.85 10.05
CA LEU A 120 -1.41 -16.28 10.12
C LEU A 120 -0.39 -16.92 11.07
N GLU A 121 -0.86 -17.57 12.13
CA GLU A 121 -0.01 -18.42 12.94
C GLU A 121 0.05 -19.83 12.34
N TYR A 122 1.21 -20.22 11.82
CA TYR A 122 1.47 -21.55 11.28
C TYR A 122 2.68 -22.18 11.95
N GLU A 123 2.50 -23.35 12.57
CA GLU A 123 3.58 -24.07 13.27
C GLU A 123 4.36 -23.18 14.27
N ARG A 124 3.64 -22.31 15.01
CA ARG A 124 4.20 -21.31 15.95
C ARG A 124 5.04 -20.22 15.31
N SER A 125 5.00 -20.10 13.98
CA SER A 125 5.60 -19.01 13.23
C SER A 125 4.51 -18.03 12.79
N LEU A 126 4.74 -16.74 13.02
CA LEU A 126 3.81 -15.69 12.62
C LEU A 126 4.16 -15.21 11.21
N LEU A 127 3.25 -15.47 10.27
CA LEU A 127 3.33 -14.98 8.89
C LEU A 127 2.48 -13.72 8.77
N LEU A 128 3.07 -12.64 8.27
CA LEU A 128 2.39 -11.35 8.08
C LEU A 128 2.26 -11.04 6.60
N PHE A 129 1.03 -10.88 6.12
CA PHE A 129 0.72 -10.55 4.74
C PHE A 129 0.03 -9.18 4.67
N ALA A 130 0.63 -8.23 3.95
CA ALA A 130 -0.07 -6.99 3.60
C ALA A 130 -0.96 -7.25 2.38
N LEU A 131 -2.28 -7.20 2.56
CA LEU A 131 -3.23 -7.48 1.48
C LEU A 131 -3.39 -6.30 0.54
N ASN A 132 -3.50 -5.10 1.10
CA ASN A 132 -3.77 -3.90 0.34
C ASN A 132 -3.33 -2.65 1.10
N ILE A 133 -2.87 -1.63 0.36
CA ILE A 133 -2.61 -0.28 0.87
C ILE A 133 -3.47 0.67 0.05
N VAL A 134 -4.40 1.33 0.71
CA VAL A 134 -5.32 2.29 0.09
C VAL A 134 -4.97 3.68 0.55
N GLU A 135 -4.73 4.59 -0.40
CA GLU A 135 -4.68 6.02 -0.12
C GLU A 135 -6.11 6.53 0.08
N VAL A 136 -6.36 7.04 1.28
CA VAL A 136 -7.58 7.71 1.68
C VAL A 136 -7.41 9.20 1.38
N SER A 137 -8.01 9.66 0.29
CA SER A 137 -8.03 11.08 -0.06
C SER A 137 -8.73 11.90 1.03
N GLU A 138 -8.28 13.14 1.28
CA GLU A 138 -9.01 14.03 2.19
C GLU A 138 -10.49 14.14 1.81
N ILE A 139 -11.31 14.07 2.85
CA ILE A 139 -12.75 13.83 2.76
C ILE A 139 -13.44 14.99 2.03
N SER A 140 -14.11 14.68 0.91
CA SER A 140 -15.36 15.35 0.56
C SER A 140 -16.50 14.47 1.11
N ASP A 141 -17.26 14.97 2.08
CA ASP A 141 -18.10 14.29 3.09
C ASP A 141 -19.05 13.14 2.69
N VAL A 142 -19.24 12.81 1.41
CA VAL A 142 -20.38 11.98 0.98
C VAL A 142 -20.03 10.52 0.62
N LYS A 143 -18.74 10.17 0.42
CA LYS A 143 -18.36 8.86 -0.16
C LYS A 143 -17.84 7.81 0.83
N TYR A 144 -17.54 8.20 2.08
CA TYR A 144 -16.88 7.32 3.05
C TYR A 144 -17.79 6.30 3.72
N SER A 145 -19.07 6.65 3.91
CA SER A 145 -20.04 5.74 4.50
C SER A 145 -20.18 4.43 3.70
N HIS A 146 -20.11 4.50 2.36
CA HIS A 146 -20.24 3.32 1.51
C HIS A 146 -19.00 2.41 1.53
N LEU A 147 -17.79 2.98 1.59
CA LEU A 147 -16.55 2.21 1.71
C LEU A 147 -16.44 1.56 3.09
N ILE A 148 -16.71 2.31 4.16
CA ILE A 148 -16.72 1.78 5.52
C ILE A 148 -17.79 0.69 5.67
N THR A 149 -18.97 0.86 5.06
CA THR A 149 -20.01 -0.18 5.07
C THR A 149 -19.58 -1.43 4.31
N LYS A 150 -18.93 -1.31 3.15
CA LYS A 150 -18.39 -2.46 2.42
C LYS A 150 -17.28 -3.17 3.20
N LEU A 151 -16.40 -2.41 3.84
CA LEU A 151 -15.32 -2.95 4.67
C LEU A 151 -15.87 -3.62 5.93
N ASN A 152 -16.87 -3.04 6.58
CA ASN A 152 -17.54 -3.64 7.73
C ASN A 152 -18.33 -4.89 7.34
N ASN A 153 -18.91 -4.94 6.13
CA ASN A 153 -19.58 -6.14 5.63
C ASN A 153 -18.59 -7.26 5.28
N LEU A 154 -17.41 -6.92 4.76
CA LEU A 154 -16.32 -7.88 4.55
C LEU A 154 -15.77 -8.40 5.89
N SER A 155 -15.56 -7.51 6.85
CA SER A 155 -15.15 -7.84 8.21
C SER A 155 -16.20 -8.72 8.90
N SER A 156 -17.48 -8.34 8.90
CA SER A 156 -18.54 -9.11 9.56
C SER A 156 -18.77 -10.48 8.92
N SER A 157 -18.55 -10.62 7.61
CA SER A 157 -18.57 -11.93 6.95
C SER A 157 -17.43 -12.84 7.42
N ILE A 158 -16.27 -12.26 7.75
CA ILE A 158 -15.12 -12.96 8.33
C ILE A 158 -15.39 -13.32 9.81
N TRP A 159 -16.02 -12.42 10.58
CA TRP A 159 -16.38 -12.68 11.98
C TRP A 159 -17.55 -13.64 12.17
N VAL A 160 -18.44 -13.83 11.18
CA VAL A 160 -19.56 -14.78 11.24
C VAL A 160 -19.15 -16.22 10.89
N MET A 161 -17.94 -16.42 10.37
CA MET A 161 -17.40 -17.73 10.01
C MET A 161 -16.47 -18.37 11.08
N TYR A 162 -16.28 -17.73 12.23
CA TYR A 162 -15.52 -18.24 13.38
C TYR A 162 -16.35 -18.29 14.66
#